data_AF-A0A848UCU6-F1
#
_entry.id   AF-A0A848UCU6-F1
#
_cell.length_a   1.000
_cell.length_b   1.000
_cell.length_c   1.000
_cell.angle_alpha   90.00
_cell.angle_beta   90.00
_cell.angle_gamma   90.00
#
_symmetry.space_group_name_H-M   'P 1'
#
loop_
_entity.id
_entity.type
_entity.pdbx_description
1 polymer ?
#
loop_
_entity_poly.entity_id
_entity_poly.type
_entity_poly.pdbx_seq_one_letter_code
_entity_poly.pdbx_strand_id
1 'polypeptide(L)'
;MRKLQLGIKYKLLLAFGLVLATTLIASAIALSAFSRFSSSLGGITDNSVPFMADSMALTQLGMQIGARAPLLSSSKSSAQARSHHAELIDTSGEIEQLLIDMSAGQSASDDELRADNLRDVLQVRTFINDLNRHVEARLESGNKVRQMATSVNHLQLEIDQLLLDSIDSAAFDFVIMTEDVFTENTDLLDTLLDNYVNAIVKLLQLQKLSSELTAVLREALLETGTDQQERASLIADQLQQHDQAFASVWFTGESDWNATVERLVQLTRGENSLFRQDGETPRQLQDDALIRELNGMDATFSRSLSAHADAIHRKILDVGVLLGETVKTD
;
A
#
# COMPACT_ATOMS: atom_id res chain seq x y z
N MET A 1 -8.76 -96.95 -55.39
CA MET A 1 -8.33 -95.54 -55.26
C MET A 1 -7.21 -95.26 -56.27
N ARG A 2 -7.50 -94.53 -57.36
CA ARG A 2 -6.54 -94.22 -58.45
C ARG A 2 -5.56 -93.16 -57.96
N LYS A 3 -4.29 -93.51 -57.76
CA LYS A 3 -3.23 -92.54 -57.50
C LYS A 3 -2.92 -91.80 -58.80
N LEU A 4 -3.39 -90.56 -58.92
CA LEU A 4 -3.02 -89.65 -60.02
C LEU A 4 -1.51 -89.37 -59.92
N GLN A 5 -0.71 -90.02 -60.76
CA GLN A 5 0.72 -89.72 -60.90
C GLN A 5 0.88 -88.44 -61.73
N LEU A 6 0.75 -87.28 -61.07
CA LEU A 6 1.10 -85.99 -61.65
C LEU A 6 2.59 -85.97 -61.98
N GLY A 7 2.92 -85.73 -63.26
CA GLY A 7 4.29 -85.60 -63.74
C GLY A 7 5.05 -84.50 -63.02
N ILE A 8 6.35 -84.70 -62.82
CA ILE A 8 7.25 -83.83 -62.04
C ILE A 8 7.14 -82.35 -62.44
N LYS A 9 6.89 -82.05 -63.72
CA LYS A 9 6.71 -80.67 -64.24
C LYS A 9 5.54 -79.93 -63.58
N TYR A 10 4.40 -80.58 -63.37
CA TYR A 10 3.24 -79.95 -62.73
C TYR A 10 3.45 -79.74 -61.24
N LYS A 11 4.16 -80.66 -60.56
CA LYS A 11 4.53 -80.49 -59.15
C LYS A 11 5.46 -79.29 -58.95
N LEU A 12 6.43 -79.10 -59.84
CA LEU A 12 7.35 -77.96 -59.79
C LEU A 12 6.62 -76.64 -60.05
N LEU A 13 5.74 -76.60 -61.06
CA LEU A 13 4.95 -75.40 -61.38
C LEU A 13 4.00 -75.02 -60.25
N LEU A 14 3.36 -76.00 -59.60
CA LEU A 14 2.48 -75.76 -58.45
C LEU A 14 3.26 -75.26 -57.23
N ALA A 15 4.44 -75.82 -56.96
CA ALA A 15 5.32 -75.32 -55.90
C ALA A 15 5.75 -73.87 -56.15
N PHE A 16 6.14 -73.55 -57.39
CA PHE A 16 6.53 -72.19 -57.77
C PHE A 16 5.36 -71.21 -57.69
N GLY A 17 4.18 -71.62 -58.16
CA GLY A 17 2.95 -70.83 -58.05
C GLY A 17 2.53 -70.58 -56.60
N LEU A 18 2.70 -71.56 -55.72
CA LEU A 18 2.40 -71.42 -54.29
C LEU A 18 3.34 -70.40 -53.63
N VAL A 19 4.65 -70.47 -53.91
CA VAL A 19 5.62 -69.48 -53.40
C VAL A 19 5.32 -68.07 -53.90
N LEU A 20 4.92 -67.93 -55.17
CA LEU A 20 4.57 -66.63 -55.74
C LEU A 20 3.28 -66.07 -55.10
N ALA A 21 2.27 -66.92 -54.89
CA ALA A 21 1.03 -66.55 -54.21
C ALA A 21 1.26 -66.13 -52.74
N THR A 22 2.09 -66.86 -51.97
CA THR A 22 2.41 -66.49 -50.59
C THR A 22 3.21 -65.19 -50.53
N THR A 23 4.12 -64.95 -51.48
CA THR A 23 4.86 -63.70 -51.58
C THR A 23 3.93 -62.51 -51.87
N LEU A 24 2.95 -62.66 -52.75
CA LEU A 24 1.93 -61.63 -53.01
C LEU A 24 1.06 -61.33 -51.79
N ILE A 25 0.61 -62.36 -51.07
CA ILE A 25 -0.17 -62.20 -49.84
C ILE A 25 0.66 -61.49 -48.77
N ALA A 26 1.91 -61.89 -48.58
CA ALA A 26 2.83 -61.23 -47.65
C ALA A 26 3.04 -59.75 -48.02
N SER A 27 3.21 -59.44 -49.31
CA SER A 27 3.33 -58.06 -49.80
C SER A 27 2.06 -57.24 -49.56
N ALA A 28 0.87 -57.83 -49.72
CA ALA A 28 -0.40 -57.16 -49.46
C ALA A 28 -0.61 -56.87 -47.96
N ILE A 29 -0.24 -57.83 -47.09
CA ILE A 29 -0.27 -57.63 -45.63
C ILE A 29 0.73 -56.53 -45.22
N ALA A 30 1.92 -56.53 -45.80
CA ALA A 30 2.93 -55.49 -45.54
C ALA A 30 2.43 -54.10 -45.94
N LEU A 31 1.79 -53.95 -47.10
CA LEU A 31 1.17 -52.68 -47.54
C LEU A 31 0.06 -52.21 -46.59
N SER A 32 -0.79 -53.14 -46.11
CA SER A 32 -1.85 -52.84 -45.15
C SER A 32 -1.30 -52.46 -43.75
N ALA A 33 -0.23 -53.11 -43.31
CA ALA A 33 0.45 -52.75 -42.07
C ALA A 33 1.12 -51.38 -42.17
N PHE A 34 1.75 -51.08 -43.30
CA PHE A 34 2.39 -49.80 -43.56
C PHE A 34 1.38 -48.64 -43.61
N SER A 35 0.21 -48.81 -44.23
CA SER A 35 -0.82 -47.77 -44.27
C SER A 35 -1.40 -47.46 -42.88
N ARG A 36 -1.61 -48.50 -42.05
CA ARG A 36 -2.00 -48.31 -40.64
C ARG A 36 -0.93 -47.60 -39.83
N PHE A 37 0.32 -48.01 -39.97
CA PHE A 37 1.44 -47.36 -39.29
C PHE A 37 1.60 -45.89 -39.72
N SER A 38 1.54 -45.60 -41.02
CA SER A 38 1.59 -44.24 -41.55
C SER A 38 0.43 -43.38 -41.06
N SER A 39 -0.79 -43.94 -40.93
CA SER A 39 -1.94 -43.24 -40.39
C SER A 39 -1.79 -42.97 -38.88
N SER A 40 -1.24 -43.90 -38.11
CA SER A 40 -0.94 -43.69 -36.69
C SER A 40 0.18 -42.68 -36.48
N LEU A 41 1.24 -42.73 -37.30
CA LEU A 41 2.35 -41.78 -37.24
C LEU A 41 1.91 -40.37 -37.67
N GLY A 42 1.05 -40.28 -38.69
CA GLY A 42 0.37 -39.04 -39.08
C GLY A 42 -0.46 -38.48 -37.93
N GLY A 43 -1.29 -39.31 -37.29
CA GLY A 43 -2.08 -38.89 -36.13
C GLY A 43 -1.24 -38.36 -34.95
N ILE A 44 -0.06 -38.94 -34.68
CA ILE A 44 0.86 -38.46 -33.63
C ILE A 44 1.54 -37.15 -34.04
N THR A 45 2.00 -37.06 -35.29
CA THR A 45 2.72 -35.87 -35.76
C THR A 45 1.78 -34.67 -35.93
N ASP A 46 0.58 -34.90 -36.43
CA ASP A 46 -0.41 -33.86 -36.72
C ASP A 46 -1.13 -33.36 -35.46
N ASN A 47 -1.23 -34.18 -34.40
CA ASN A 47 -1.96 -33.79 -33.17
C ASN A 47 -1.07 -33.65 -31.93
N SER A 48 -0.10 -34.55 -31.71
CA SER A 48 0.67 -34.56 -30.45
C SER A 48 1.78 -33.52 -30.41
N VAL A 49 2.42 -33.21 -31.55
CA VAL A 49 3.49 -32.21 -31.60
C VAL A 49 2.93 -30.78 -31.42
N PRO A 50 1.87 -30.35 -32.13
CA PRO A 50 1.26 -29.03 -31.90
C PRO A 50 0.76 -28.88 -30.47
N PHE A 51 0.06 -29.90 -29.93
CA PHE A 51 -0.45 -29.85 -28.56
C PHE A 51 0.65 -29.64 -27.51
N MET A 52 1.82 -30.28 -27.68
CA MET A 52 2.94 -30.09 -26.77
C MET A 52 3.52 -28.66 -26.88
N ALA A 53 3.62 -28.13 -28.10
CA ALA A 53 4.08 -26.75 -28.31
C ALA A 53 3.12 -25.73 -27.68
N ASP A 54 1.81 -25.92 -27.83
CA ASP A 54 0.80 -25.05 -27.23
C ASP A 54 0.83 -25.15 -25.70
N SER A 55 1.00 -26.37 -25.15
CA SER A 55 1.15 -26.57 -23.70
C SER A 55 2.39 -25.87 -23.13
N MET A 56 3.51 -25.88 -23.87
CA MET A 56 4.72 -25.13 -23.51
C MET A 56 4.49 -23.62 -23.56
N ALA A 57 3.82 -23.12 -24.60
CA ALA A 57 3.47 -21.71 -24.74
C ALA A 57 2.55 -21.25 -23.59
N LEU A 58 1.52 -22.03 -23.28
CA LEU A 58 0.63 -21.78 -22.14
C LEU A 58 1.39 -21.72 -20.82
N THR A 59 2.31 -22.66 -20.59
CA THR A 59 3.17 -22.67 -19.39
C THR A 59 4.05 -21.42 -19.32
N GLN A 60 4.64 -21.01 -20.45
CA GLN A 60 5.47 -19.81 -20.53
C GLN A 60 4.67 -18.54 -20.22
N LEU A 61 3.45 -18.40 -20.77
CA LEU A 61 2.58 -17.28 -20.49
C LEU A 61 2.12 -17.27 -19.02
N GLY A 62 1.81 -18.44 -18.45
CA GLY A 62 1.51 -18.58 -17.02
C GLY A 62 2.67 -18.14 -16.12
N MET A 63 3.90 -18.52 -16.46
CA MET A 63 5.10 -18.03 -15.76
C MET A 63 5.28 -16.52 -15.88
N GLN A 64 4.97 -15.92 -17.03
CA GLN A 64 5.02 -14.47 -17.22
C GLN A 64 4.00 -13.75 -16.33
N ILE A 65 2.77 -14.25 -16.21
CA ILE A 65 1.77 -13.72 -15.27
C ILE A 65 2.31 -13.79 -13.83
N GLY A 66 2.81 -14.96 -13.41
CA GLY A 66 3.38 -15.16 -12.08
C GLY A 66 4.56 -14.24 -11.77
N ALA A 67 5.39 -13.93 -12.76
CA ALA A 67 6.52 -13.01 -12.62
C ALA A 67 6.12 -11.52 -12.62
N ARG A 68 5.06 -11.15 -13.36
CA ARG A 68 4.60 -9.76 -13.49
C ARG A 68 3.63 -9.32 -12.39
N ALA A 69 2.83 -10.23 -11.82
CA ALA A 69 1.87 -9.87 -10.77
C ALA A 69 2.53 -9.17 -9.55
N PRO A 70 3.70 -9.61 -9.04
CA PRO A 70 4.42 -8.88 -7.99
C PRO A 70 4.88 -7.47 -8.42
N LEU A 71 5.18 -7.23 -9.70
CA LEU A 71 5.59 -5.92 -10.21
C LEU A 71 4.43 -4.93 -10.20
N LEU A 72 3.21 -5.39 -10.52
CA LEU A 72 2.00 -4.59 -10.35
C LEU A 72 1.80 -4.23 -8.87
N SER A 73 1.86 -5.21 -7.97
CA SER A 73 1.71 -4.98 -6.52
C SER A 73 2.76 -4.02 -5.93
N SER A 74 4.01 -4.11 -6.40
CA SER A 74 5.12 -3.26 -5.93
C SER A 74 5.28 -1.94 -6.69
N SER A 75 4.35 -1.60 -7.59
CA SER A 75 4.40 -0.37 -8.37
C SER A 75 4.42 0.88 -7.48
N LYS A 76 5.32 1.82 -7.79
CA LYS A 76 5.55 3.06 -7.01
C LYS A 76 4.80 4.27 -7.56
N SER A 77 4.21 4.16 -8.74
CA SER A 77 3.46 5.22 -9.40
C SER A 77 2.29 4.66 -10.20
N SER A 78 1.25 5.47 -10.41
CA SER A 78 0.08 5.06 -11.19
C SER A 78 0.44 4.75 -12.64
N ALA A 79 1.47 5.41 -13.20
CA ALA A 79 1.96 5.11 -14.54
C ALA A 79 2.57 3.71 -14.63
N GLN A 80 3.40 3.32 -13.66
CA GLN A 80 3.97 1.96 -13.59
C GLN A 80 2.88 0.90 -13.38
N ALA A 81 1.94 1.15 -12.46
CA ALA A 81 0.83 0.22 -12.20
C ALA A 81 0.01 -0.04 -13.46
N ARG A 82 -0.36 1.02 -14.20
CA ARG A 82 -1.09 0.89 -15.47
C ARG A 82 -0.30 0.14 -16.54
N SER A 83 1.01 0.37 -16.64
CA SER A 83 1.86 -0.37 -17.59
C SER A 83 1.87 -1.86 -17.29
N HIS A 84 2.12 -2.24 -16.02
CA HIS A 84 2.14 -3.65 -15.62
C HIS A 84 0.76 -4.31 -15.68
N HIS A 85 -0.31 -3.58 -15.38
CA HIS A 85 -1.69 -4.05 -15.54
C HIS A 85 -2.00 -4.34 -17.01
N ALA A 86 -1.68 -3.42 -17.93
CA ALA A 86 -1.87 -3.63 -19.36
C ALA A 86 -1.14 -4.88 -19.85
N GLU A 87 0.14 -5.04 -19.49
CA GLU A 87 0.94 -6.22 -19.84
C GLU A 87 0.33 -7.54 -19.32
N LEU A 88 -0.24 -7.54 -18.12
CA LEU A 88 -0.92 -8.70 -17.54
C LEU A 88 -2.23 -9.03 -18.27
N ILE A 89 -3.01 -8.02 -18.66
CA ILE A 89 -4.24 -8.18 -19.44
C ILE A 89 -3.91 -8.74 -20.83
N ASP A 90 -2.88 -8.22 -21.49
CA ASP A 90 -2.42 -8.70 -22.79
C ASP A 90 -1.98 -10.17 -22.71
N THR A 91 -1.14 -10.52 -21.73
CA THR A 91 -0.68 -11.90 -21.52
C THR A 91 -1.86 -12.85 -21.24
N SER A 92 -2.85 -12.40 -20.47
CA SER A 92 -4.06 -13.17 -20.23
C SER A 92 -4.92 -13.33 -21.49
N GLY A 93 -4.93 -12.35 -22.39
CA GLY A 93 -5.57 -12.46 -23.71
C GLY A 93 -4.86 -13.43 -24.64
N GLU A 94 -3.53 -13.48 -24.62
CA GLU A 94 -2.77 -14.48 -25.36
C GLU A 94 -3.08 -15.90 -24.88
N ILE A 95 -3.21 -16.11 -23.56
CA ILE A 95 -3.64 -17.39 -22.99
C ILE A 95 -5.05 -17.77 -23.45
N GLU A 96 -6.00 -16.84 -23.39
CA GLU A 96 -7.38 -17.05 -23.83
C GLU A 96 -7.43 -17.46 -25.30
N GLN A 97 -6.70 -16.74 -26.16
CA GLN A 97 -6.65 -17.03 -27.60
C GLN A 97 -6.02 -18.40 -27.87
N LEU A 98 -4.92 -18.74 -27.19
CA LEU A 98 -4.26 -20.03 -27.33
C LEU A 98 -5.19 -21.19 -26.94
N LEU A 99 -5.97 -21.03 -25.86
CA LEU A 99 -6.96 -22.04 -25.45
C LEU A 99 -8.11 -22.18 -26.45
N ILE A 100 -8.55 -21.08 -27.07
CA ILE A 100 -9.56 -21.11 -28.15
C ILE A 100 -9.00 -21.86 -29.37
N ASP A 101 -7.76 -21.56 -29.77
CA ASP A 101 -7.13 -22.17 -30.94
C ASP A 101 -6.90 -23.68 -30.72
N MET A 102 -6.44 -24.09 -29.54
CA MET A 102 -6.30 -25.50 -29.15
C MET A 102 -7.63 -26.26 -29.21
N SER A 103 -8.74 -25.57 -28.93
CA SER A 103 -10.06 -26.18 -28.92
C SER A 103 -10.71 -26.36 -30.29
N ALA A 104 -10.28 -25.60 -31.31
CA ALA A 104 -10.87 -25.64 -32.64
C ALA A 104 -10.68 -27.01 -33.37
N GLY A 105 -9.77 -27.85 -32.89
CA GLY A 105 -9.47 -29.17 -33.45
C GLY A 105 -9.99 -30.38 -32.64
N GLN A 106 -10.70 -30.17 -31.52
CA GLN A 106 -11.04 -31.22 -30.55
C GLN A 106 -12.53 -31.64 -30.55
N SER A 107 -12.83 -32.83 -30.02
CA SER A 107 -14.15 -33.48 -30.11
C SER A 107 -15.11 -32.98 -29.02
N ALA A 108 -16.42 -33.22 -29.18
CA ALA A 108 -17.48 -32.75 -28.26
C ALA A 108 -17.34 -33.19 -26.79
N SER A 109 -16.53 -34.20 -26.47
CA SER A 109 -16.20 -34.61 -25.10
C SER A 109 -15.23 -33.65 -24.39
N ASP A 110 -14.56 -32.77 -25.14
CA ASP A 110 -13.55 -31.83 -24.63
C ASP A 110 -14.18 -30.44 -24.32
N ASP A 111 -15.48 -30.27 -24.59
CA ASP A 111 -16.21 -29.01 -24.38
C ASP A 111 -16.31 -28.62 -22.89
N GLU A 112 -16.38 -29.59 -21.96
CA GLU A 112 -16.46 -29.33 -20.52
C GLU A 112 -15.10 -28.84 -19.97
N LEU A 113 -14.01 -29.51 -20.32
CA LEU A 113 -12.65 -29.10 -19.97
C LEU A 113 -12.30 -27.71 -20.54
N ARG A 114 -12.81 -27.41 -21.75
CA ARG A 114 -12.67 -26.10 -22.39
C ARG A 114 -13.38 -25.01 -21.61
N ALA A 115 -14.62 -25.26 -21.19
CA ALA A 115 -15.39 -24.30 -20.41
C ALA A 115 -14.70 -23.99 -19.06
N ASP A 116 -14.14 -25.00 -18.41
CA ASP A 116 -13.38 -24.84 -17.17
C ASP A 116 -12.10 -24.03 -17.37
N ASN A 117 -11.28 -24.35 -18.37
CA ASN A 117 -10.05 -23.59 -18.64
C ASN A 117 -10.32 -22.11 -18.96
N LEU A 118 -11.36 -21.82 -19.75
CA LEU A 118 -11.76 -20.43 -20.05
C LEU A 118 -12.24 -19.71 -18.79
N ARG A 119 -12.97 -20.41 -17.92
CA ARG A 119 -13.41 -19.87 -16.63
C ARG A 119 -12.24 -19.50 -15.73
N ASP A 120 -11.19 -20.33 -15.69
CA ASP A 120 -9.98 -20.05 -14.91
C ASP A 120 -9.26 -18.80 -15.42
N VAL A 121 -9.17 -18.61 -16.75
CA VAL A 121 -8.58 -17.39 -17.32
C VAL A 121 -9.40 -16.14 -16.98
N LEU A 122 -10.73 -16.23 -17.03
CA LEU A 122 -11.62 -15.14 -16.61
C LEU A 122 -11.45 -14.81 -15.12
N GLN A 123 -11.24 -15.83 -14.28
CA GLN A 123 -10.93 -15.64 -12.87
C GLN A 123 -9.58 -14.94 -12.67
N VAL A 124 -8.55 -15.32 -13.42
CA VAL A 124 -7.24 -14.64 -13.41
C VAL A 124 -7.37 -13.17 -13.83
N ARG A 125 -8.15 -12.86 -14.87
CA ARG A 125 -8.42 -11.46 -15.27
C ARG A 125 -9.11 -10.67 -14.18
N THR A 126 -10.11 -11.27 -13.53
CA THR A 126 -10.83 -10.64 -12.42
C THR A 126 -9.86 -10.32 -11.28
N PHE A 127 -9.00 -11.27 -10.91
CA PHE A 127 -7.96 -11.09 -9.92
C PHE A 127 -6.96 -9.98 -10.29
N ILE A 128 -6.50 -9.93 -11.55
CA ILE A 128 -5.61 -8.88 -12.06
C ILE A 128 -6.27 -7.50 -11.94
N ASN A 129 -7.56 -7.39 -12.28
CA ASN A 129 -8.31 -6.14 -12.17
C ASN A 129 -8.54 -5.71 -10.72
N ASP A 130 -8.87 -6.64 -9.83
CA ASP A 130 -8.99 -6.37 -8.40
C ASP A 130 -7.65 -5.92 -7.80
N LEU A 131 -6.55 -6.61 -8.15
CA LEU A 131 -5.21 -6.23 -7.73
C LEU A 131 -4.85 -4.81 -8.21
N ASN A 132 -5.11 -4.47 -9.48
CA ASN A 132 -4.85 -3.13 -9.99
C ASN A 132 -5.67 -2.07 -9.23
N ARG A 133 -6.96 -2.34 -8.96
CA ARG A 133 -7.81 -1.44 -8.17
C ARG A 133 -7.22 -1.18 -6.79
N HIS A 134 -6.75 -2.22 -6.10
CA HIS A 134 -6.10 -2.09 -4.80
C HIS A 134 -4.78 -1.31 -4.87
N VAL A 135 -3.97 -1.52 -5.91
CA VAL A 135 -2.71 -0.79 -6.12
C VAL A 135 -2.96 0.68 -6.42
N GLU A 136 -3.91 0.99 -7.31
CA GLU A 136 -4.27 2.38 -7.64
C GLU A 136 -4.81 3.11 -6.41
N ALA A 137 -5.70 2.48 -5.64
CA ALA A 137 -6.19 2.97 -4.36
C ALA A 137 -5.05 3.30 -3.39
N ARG A 138 -4.11 2.36 -3.19
CA ARG A 138 -2.95 2.57 -2.32
C ARG A 138 -2.10 3.75 -2.80
N LEU A 139 -1.86 3.85 -4.11
CA LEU A 139 -1.06 4.92 -4.69
C LEU A 139 -1.74 6.29 -4.56
N GLU A 140 -3.07 6.35 -4.69
CA GLU A 140 -3.85 7.56 -4.46
C GLU A 140 -3.77 8.00 -2.99
N SER A 141 -4.02 7.10 -2.04
CA SER A 141 -3.87 7.39 -0.61
C SER A 141 -2.44 7.82 -0.28
N GLY A 142 -1.43 7.14 -0.84
CA GLY A 142 -0.02 7.53 -0.71
C GLY A 142 0.31 8.92 -1.24
N ASN A 143 -0.33 9.35 -2.33
CA ASN A 143 -0.19 10.71 -2.84
C ASN A 143 -0.88 11.73 -1.93
N LYS A 144 -2.10 11.44 -1.44
CA LYS A 144 -2.83 12.31 -0.49
C LYS A 144 -2.02 12.54 0.79
N VAL A 145 -1.48 11.48 1.38
CA VAL A 145 -0.63 11.58 2.59
C VAL A 145 0.61 12.43 2.33
N ARG A 146 1.30 12.25 1.19
CA ARG A 146 2.48 13.07 0.83
C ARG A 146 2.14 14.54 0.63
N GLN A 147 1.04 14.84 -0.06
CA GLN A 147 0.56 16.23 -0.22
C GLN A 147 0.27 16.86 1.14
N MET A 148 -0.42 16.13 2.02
CA MET A 148 -0.75 16.61 3.36
C MET A 148 0.46 16.78 4.27
N ALA A 149 1.46 15.89 4.19
CA ALA A 149 2.72 16.07 4.91
C ALA A 149 3.42 17.37 4.49
N THR A 150 3.36 17.70 3.19
CA THR A 150 3.87 18.97 2.67
C THR A 150 3.08 20.17 3.22
N SER A 151 1.75 20.07 3.27
CA SER A 151 0.89 21.12 3.84
C SER A 151 1.14 21.34 5.34
N VAL A 152 1.31 20.27 6.13
CA VAL A 152 1.64 20.39 7.55
C VAL A 152 3.01 21.01 7.76
N ASN A 153 4.01 20.64 6.95
CA ASN A 153 5.31 21.30 7.02
C ASN A 153 5.21 22.80 6.73
N HIS A 154 4.37 23.22 5.79
CA HIS A 154 4.11 24.64 5.54
C HIS A 154 3.45 25.33 6.73
N LEU A 155 2.41 24.72 7.30
CA LEU A 155 1.71 25.26 8.47
C LEU A 155 2.62 25.33 9.70
N GLN A 156 3.52 24.35 9.87
CA GLN A 156 4.55 24.37 10.91
C GLN A 156 5.47 25.58 10.74
N LEU A 157 5.97 25.84 9.53
CA LEU A 157 6.80 27.01 9.25
C LEU A 157 6.07 28.34 9.53
N GLU A 158 4.77 28.41 9.21
CA GLU A 158 3.94 29.58 9.53
C GLU A 158 3.77 29.77 11.04
N ILE A 159 3.53 28.70 11.79
CA ILE A 159 3.42 28.77 13.26
C ILE A 159 4.77 29.16 13.86
N ASP A 160 5.87 28.55 13.41
CA ASP A 160 7.21 28.86 13.91
C ASP A 160 7.54 30.34 13.68
N GLN A 161 7.12 30.91 12.54
CA GLN A 161 7.26 32.33 12.26
C GLN A 161 6.38 33.20 13.18
N LEU A 162 5.11 32.82 13.38
CA LEU A 162 4.19 33.56 14.26
C LEU A 162 4.64 33.52 15.74
N LEU A 163 5.21 32.40 16.17
CA LEU A 163 5.79 32.27 17.51
C LEU A 163 7.07 33.08 17.63
N LEU A 164 7.92 33.11 16.61
CA LEU A 164 9.10 33.98 16.61
C LEU A 164 8.69 35.45 16.73
N ASP A 165 7.72 35.91 15.94
CA ASP A 165 7.19 37.28 16.03
C ASP A 165 6.59 37.56 17.43
N SER A 166 5.86 36.60 18.01
CA SER A 166 5.29 36.74 19.36
C SER A 166 6.36 36.77 20.45
N ILE A 167 7.42 35.97 20.30
CA ILE A 167 8.57 35.94 21.21
C ILE A 167 9.34 37.24 21.11
N ASP A 168 9.59 37.74 19.90
CA ASP A 168 10.28 39.02 19.67
C ASP A 168 9.46 40.17 20.28
N SER A 169 8.14 40.18 20.12
CA SER A 169 7.26 41.18 20.77
C SER A 169 7.28 41.06 22.29
N ALA A 170 7.15 39.84 22.84
CA ALA A 170 7.18 39.62 24.28
C ALA A 170 8.56 39.97 24.89
N ALA A 171 9.65 39.70 24.17
CA ALA A 171 11.00 40.07 24.57
C ALA A 171 11.18 41.59 24.54
N PHE A 172 10.65 42.28 23.53
CA PHE A 172 10.67 43.74 23.45
C PHE A 172 9.89 44.37 24.62
N ASP A 173 8.67 43.90 24.88
CA ASP A 173 7.85 44.37 26.00
C ASP A 173 8.50 44.06 27.34
N PHE A 174 9.11 42.89 27.48
CA PHE A 174 9.89 42.52 28.65
C PHE A 174 11.06 43.49 28.86
N VAL A 175 11.83 43.81 27.81
CA VAL A 175 12.93 44.78 27.91
C VAL A 175 12.41 46.13 28.41
N ILE A 176 11.35 46.68 27.82
CA ILE A 176 10.72 47.94 28.27
C ILE A 176 10.33 47.85 29.75
N MET A 177 9.65 46.76 30.12
CA MET A 177 9.17 46.56 31.49
C MET A 177 10.32 46.41 32.49
N THR A 178 11.40 45.73 32.10
CA THR A 178 12.59 45.61 32.92
C THR A 178 13.35 46.91 33.06
N GLU A 179 13.41 47.77 32.03
CA GLU A 179 13.99 49.12 32.19
C GLU A 179 13.25 49.92 33.28
N ASP A 180 11.92 49.78 33.38
CA ASP A 180 11.13 50.42 34.42
C ASP A 180 11.30 49.74 35.81
N VAL A 181 11.39 48.40 35.86
CA VAL A 181 11.39 47.61 37.11
C VAL A 181 12.78 47.40 37.74
N PHE A 182 13.87 47.42 36.96
CA PHE A 182 15.25 47.22 37.44
C PHE A 182 15.69 48.24 38.50
N THR A 183 14.96 49.35 38.61
CA THR A 183 15.24 50.37 39.60
C THR A 183 14.85 49.92 41.02
N GLU A 184 13.92 48.97 41.21
CA GLU A 184 13.31 48.74 42.55
C GLU A 184 12.98 47.29 42.98
N ASN A 185 12.93 46.24 42.13
CA ASN A 185 12.55 44.88 42.63
C ASN A 185 13.11 43.66 41.85
N THR A 186 14.08 42.95 42.44
CA THR A 186 14.73 41.74 41.87
C THR A 186 13.87 40.47 41.88
N ASP A 187 13.04 40.24 42.91
CA ASP A 187 12.25 38.99 43.06
C ASP A 187 11.17 38.84 41.96
N LEU A 188 10.73 39.97 41.40
CA LEU A 188 9.76 40.03 40.31
C LEU A 188 10.38 39.67 38.96
N LEU A 189 11.67 40.00 38.77
CA LEU A 189 12.42 39.63 37.58
C LEU A 189 12.53 38.11 37.46
N ASP A 190 12.84 37.44 38.57
CA ASP A 190 12.93 35.98 38.64
C ASP A 190 11.56 35.34 38.34
N THR A 191 10.48 35.89 38.88
CA THR A 191 9.11 35.42 38.60
C THR A 191 8.73 35.58 37.12
N LEU A 192 9.14 36.68 36.48
CA LEU A 192 8.89 36.92 35.06
C LEU A 192 9.69 35.98 34.16
N LEU A 193 10.99 35.82 34.43
CA LEU A 193 11.87 34.93 33.67
C LEU A 193 11.45 33.47 33.82
N ASP A 194 11.29 32.98 35.05
CA ASP A 194 11.04 31.57 35.30
C ASP A 194 9.65 31.12 34.89
N ASN A 195 8.64 31.97 34.95
CA ASN A 195 7.28 31.56 34.58
C ASN A 195 7.02 31.74 33.08
N TYR A 196 7.32 32.90 32.51
CA TYR A 196 6.84 33.23 31.16
C TYR A 196 7.76 32.71 30.06
N VAL A 197 9.09 32.82 30.21
CA VAL A 197 10.02 32.26 29.22
C VAL A 197 9.91 30.73 29.21
N ASN A 198 9.86 30.09 30.38
CA ASN A 198 9.62 28.64 30.43
C ASN A 198 8.25 28.24 29.85
N ALA A 199 7.21 29.06 29.99
CA ALA A 199 5.91 28.79 29.38
C ALA A 199 6.03 28.75 27.84
N ILE A 200 6.64 29.77 27.26
CA ILE A 200 6.87 29.85 25.80
C ILE A 200 7.69 28.65 25.32
N VAL A 201 8.78 28.32 26.01
CA VAL A 201 9.64 27.17 25.65
C VAL A 201 8.87 25.86 25.73
N LYS A 202 8.07 25.65 26.77
CA LYS A 202 7.23 24.43 26.90
C LYS A 202 6.16 24.36 25.80
N LEU A 203 5.57 25.48 25.42
CA LEU A 203 4.56 25.56 24.37
C LEU A 203 5.15 25.23 22.99
N LEU A 204 6.37 25.71 22.69
CA LEU A 204 7.12 25.32 21.49
C LEU A 204 7.47 23.81 21.48
N GLN A 205 7.87 23.25 22.63
CA GLN A 205 8.15 21.83 22.75
C GLN A 205 6.89 20.98 22.51
N LEU A 206 5.76 21.38 23.07
CA LEU A 206 4.47 20.73 22.86
C LEU A 206 4.06 20.76 21.38
N GLN A 207 4.26 21.88 20.71
CA GLN A 207 3.98 21.99 19.29
C GLN A 207 4.85 21.03 18.47
N LYS A 208 6.15 21.02 18.71
CA LYS A 208 7.07 20.11 18.04
C LYS A 208 6.64 18.65 18.22
N LEU A 209 6.36 18.23 19.45
CA LEU A 209 5.99 16.84 19.77
C LEU A 209 4.67 16.44 19.08
N SER A 210 3.68 17.33 19.06
CA SER A 210 2.41 17.07 18.38
C SER A 210 2.60 16.91 16.87
N SER A 211 3.37 17.81 16.24
CA SER A 211 3.68 17.73 14.82
C SER A 211 4.47 16.45 14.48
N GLU A 212 5.45 16.06 15.31
CA GLU A 212 6.16 14.80 15.16
C GLU A 212 5.23 13.60 15.30
N LEU A 213 4.30 13.62 16.26
CA LEU A 213 3.33 12.54 16.47
C LEU A 213 2.40 12.41 15.27
N THR A 214 1.82 13.51 14.81
CA THR A 214 0.96 13.52 13.62
C THR A 214 1.71 13.02 12.39
N ALA A 215 2.98 13.39 12.21
CA ALA A 215 3.79 12.90 11.10
C ALA A 215 3.99 11.36 11.16
N VAL A 216 4.32 10.81 12.33
CA VAL A 216 4.48 9.35 12.49
C VAL A 216 3.15 8.62 12.31
N LEU A 217 2.04 9.16 12.83
CA LEU A 217 0.71 8.57 12.62
C LEU A 217 0.32 8.54 11.13
N ARG A 218 0.68 9.57 10.37
CA ARG A 218 0.46 9.61 8.91
C ARG A 218 1.34 8.62 8.16
N GLU A 219 2.58 8.44 8.59
CA GLU A 219 3.47 7.41 8.04
C GLU A 219 2.92 6.00 8.31
N ALA A 220 2.37 5.77 9.50
CA ALA A 220 1.74 4.51 9.88
C ALA A 220 0.51 4.15 9.03
N LEU A 221 -0.21 5.15 8.49
CA LEU A 221 -1.30 4.92 7.53
C LEU A 221 -0.82 4.31 6.20
N LEU A 222 0.44 4.53 5.83
CA LEU A 222 1.02 4.01 4.59
C LEU A 222 1.65 2.64 4.78
N GLU A 223 2.36 2.46 5.89
CA GLU A 223 3.06 1.23 6.21
C GLU A 223 3.00 1.02 7.72
N THR A 224 2.28 -0.03 8.14
CA THR A 224 2.19 -0.41 9.54
C THR A 224 3.38 -1.31 9.88
N GLY A 225 4.29 -0.81 10.71
CA GLY A 225 5.40 -1.56 11.28
C GLY A 225 5.50 -1.36 12.79
N THR A 226 6.17 -2.30 13.45
CA THR A 226 6.43 -2.26 14.90
C THR A 226 7.23 -1.03 15.31
N ASP A 227 8.13 -0.59 14.45
CA ASP A 227 9.03 0.54 14.70
C ASP A 227 8.27 1.87 14.72
N GLN A 228 7.32 2.07 13.79
CA GLN A 228 6.46 3.26 13.79
C GLN A 228 5.58 3.31 15.04
N GLN A 229 5.05 2.17 15.47
CA GLN A 229 4.24 2.09 16.69
C GLN A 229 5.05 2.51 17.91
N GLU A 230 6.24 1.93 18.10
CA GLU A 230 7.11 2.25 19.25
C GLU A 230 7.46 3.74 19.27
N ARG A 231 7.84 4.30 18.12
CA ARG A 231 8.17 5.72 17.97
C ARG A 231 6.98 6.63 18.27
N ALA A 232 5.80 6.33 17.71
CA ALA A 232 4.60 7.12 17.97
C ALA A 232 4.22 7.07 19.46
N SER A 233 4.38 5.90 20.07
CA SER A 233 4.13 5.68 21.49
C SER A 233 5.03 6.57 22.37
N LEU A 234 6.32 6.64 22.06
CA LEU A 234 7.29 7.44 22.82
C LEU A 234 6.97 8.94 22.72
N ILE A 235 6.64 9.42 21.52
CA ILE A 235 6.28 10.83 21.31
C ILE A 235 4.97 11.16 22.03
N ALA A 236 3.99 10.25 22.02
CA ALA A 236 2.73 10.41 22.75
C ALA A 236 2.95 10.53 24.27
N ASP A 237 3.86 9.74 24.86
CA ASP A 237 4.22 9.85 26.28
C ASP A 237 4.85 11.20 26.60
N GLN A 238 5.79 11.65 25.76
CA GLN A 238 6.43 12.96 25.93
C GLN A 238 5.40 14.08 25.82
N LEU A 239 4.52 14.03 24.82
CA LEU A 239 3.47 15.02 24.62
C LEU A 239 2.56 15.12 25.86
N GLN A 240 2.11 13.97 26.38
CA GLN A 240 1.26 13.91 27.57
C GLN A 240 1.98 14.42 28.84
N GLN A 241 3.26 14.07 29.01
CA GLN A 241 4.06 14.55 30.15
C GLN A 241 4.24 16.07 30.12
N HIS A 242 4.58 16.62 28.96
CA HIS A 242 4.73 18.06 28.79
C HIS A 242 3.40 18.80 28.94
N ASP A 243 2.30 18.19 28.49
CA ASP A 243 0.97 18.76 28.58
C ASP A 243 0.53 18.89 30.04
N GLN A 244 0.65 17.82 30.84
CA GLN A 244 0.36 17.85 32.28
C GLN A 244 1.19 18.90 33.03
N ALA A 245 2.47 19.02 32.67
CA ALA A 245 3.37 19.99 33.27
C ALA A 245 3.06 21.45 32.86
N PHE A 246 2.38 21.65 31.73
CA PHE A 246 1.98 22.96 31.24
C PHE A 246 0.58 23.35 31.76
N ALA A 247 -0.37 22.42 31.69
CA ALA A 247 -1.74 22.60 32.12
C ALA A 247 -1.85 22.99 33.60
N SER A 248 -1.01 22.38 34.46
CA SER A 248 -1.00 22.69 35.90
C SER A 248 -0.64 24.16 36.23
N VAL A 249 0.01 24.87 35.31
CA VAL A 249 0.46 26.26 35.52
C VAL A 249 -0.41 27.27 34.77
N TRP A 250 -0.81 26.95 33.53
CA TRP A 250 -1.42 27.94 32.63
C TRP A 250 -2.88 27.65 32.24
N PHE A 251 -3.37 26.42 32.42
CA PHE A 251 -4.73 26.03 32.02
C PHE A 251 -5.63 25.79 33.22
N THR A 252 -6.60 26.69 33.41
CA THR A 252 -7.74 26.47 34.30
C THR A 252 -8.97 26.15 33.45
N GLY A 253 -9.17 24.89 33.08
CA GLY A 253 -10.35 24.44 32.35
C GLY A 253 -10.10 23.29 31.37
N GLU A 254 -11.18 22.68 30.92
CA GLU A 254 -11.19 21.70 29.84
C GLU A 254 -11.04 22.47 28.51
N SER A 255 -9.85 22.41 27.91
CA SER A 255 -9.54 23.12 26.66
C SER A 255 -9.62 22.16 25.47
N ASP A 256 -9.96 22.69 24.29
CA ASP A 256 -9.92 21.95 23.01
C ASP A 256 -8.54 21.27 22.78
N TRP A 257 -7.50 21.82 23.40
CA TRP A 257 -6.16 21.26 23.42
C TRP A 257 -6.09 19.91 24.12
N ASN A 258 -6.57 19.81 25.37
CA ASN A 258 -6.50 18.56 26.15
C ASN A 258 -7.24 17.44 25.41
N ALA A 259 -8.41 17.75 24.84
CA ALA A 259 -9.19 16.81 24.04
C ALA A 259 -8.42 16.36 22.78
N THR A 260 -7.69 17.27 22.13
CA THR A 260 -6.89 16.95 20.94
C THR A 260 -5.68 16.07 21.28
N VAL A 261 -4.95 16.41 22.36
CA VAL A 261 -3.81 15.61 22.85
C VAL A 261 -4.29 14.21 23.25
N GLU A 262 -5.37 14.11 24.02
CA GLU A 262 -5.96 12.83 24.40
C GLU A 262 -6.36 12.01 23.16
N ARG A 263 -6.95 12.67 22.16
CA ARG A 263 -7.33 11.99 20.92
C ARG A 263 -6.13 11.44 20.14
N LEU A 264 -5.02 12.19 20.05
CA LEU A 264 -3.77 11.72 19.44
C LEU A 264 -3.17 10.52 20.21
N VAL A 265 -3.23 10.54 21.54
CA VAL A 265 -2.82 9.42 22.40
C VAL A 265 -3.73 8.19 22.19
N GLN A 266 -5.04 8.40 22.05
CA GLN A 266 -5.98 7.30 21.73
C GLN A 266 -5.73 6.71 20.35
N LEU A 267 -5.38 7.51 19.35
CA LEU A 267 -5.03 7.03 18.00
C LEU A 267 -3.70 6.29 17.96
N THR A 268 -2.81 6.50 18.94
CA THR A 268 -1.57 5.73 19.07
C THR A 268 -1.75 4.44 19.87
N ARG A 269 -2.42 4.48 21.02
CA ARG A 269 -2.44 3.36 21.99
C ARG A 269 -3.84 2.88 22.41
N GLY A 270 -4.89 3.61 22.04
CA GLY A 270 -6.26 3.34 22.48
C GLY A 270 -6.94 2.19 21.73
N GLU A 271 -8.24 2.01 22.02
CA GLU A 271 -9.08 1.02 21.32
C GLU A 271 -9.10 1.26 19.80
N ASN A 272 -9.05 2.53 19.39
CA ASN A 272 -9.02 2.99 18.00
C ASN A 272 -7.59 3.25 17.48
N SER A 273 -6.59 2.53 18.00
CA SER A 273 -5.20 2.71 17.57
C SER A 273 -5.03 2.39 16.09
N LEU A 274 -4.29 3.27 15.38
CA LEU A 274 -3.89 3.08 13.99
C LEU A 274 -2.97 1.86 13.78
N PHE A 275 -2.37 1.36 14.85
CA PHE A 275 -1.44 0.23 14.82
C PHE A 275 -2.13 -1.10 15.10
N ARG A 276 -3.42 -1.09 15.46
CA ARG A 276 -4.17 -2.32 15.73
C ARG A 276 -4.49 -3.03 14.42
N GLN A 277 -3.96 -4.23 14.22
CA GLN A 277 -4.19 -5.05 13.03
C GLN A 277 -5.51 -5.85 13.07
N ASP A 278 -6.52 -5.39 13.81
CA ASP A 278 -7.78 -6.12 13.95
C ASP A 278 -8.60 -5.95 12.67
N GLY A 279 -8.39 -6.89 11.76
CA GLY A 279 -8.92 -6.90 10.41
C GLY A 279 -10.39 -7.24 10.41
N GLU A 280 -11.23 -6.27 10.07
CA GLU A 280 -12.60 -6.51 9.57
C GLU A 280 -13.17 -5.29 8.83
N THR A 281 -12.67 -4.08 9.10
CA THR A 281 -13.10 -2.86 8.37
C THR A 281 -12.28 -2.64 7.09
N PRO A 282 -12.91 -2.27 5.95
CA PRO A 282 -12.16 -1.90 4.74
C PRO A 282 -11.24 -0.71 5.02
N ARG A 283 -9.93 -0.95 5.08
CA ARG A 283 -8.89 0.06 5.41
C ARG A 283 -9.10 1.41 4.71
N GLN A 284 -9.48 1.40 3.43
CA GLN A 284 -9.69 2.63 2.65
C GLN A 284 -10.71 3.63 3.24
N LEU A 285 -11.85 3.16 3.77
CA LEU A 285 -12.87 4.06 4.32
C LEU A 285 -12.45 4.63 5.69
N GLN A 286 -11.66 3.86 6.43
CA GLN A 286 -11.03 4.30 7.67
C GLN A 286 -9.93 5.33 7.37
N ASP A 287 -9.09 5.08 6.37
CA ASP A 287 -7.97 5.96 6.00
C ASP A 287 -8.48 7.38 5.67
N ASP A 288 -9.50 7.54 4.82
CA ASP A 288 -10.04 8.87 4.47
C ASP A 288 -10.70 9.61 5.64
N ALA A 289 -11.28 8.89 6.60
CA ALA A 289 -11.85 9.49 7.81
C ALA A 289 -10.75 9.92 8.79
N LEU A 290 -9.76 9.05 9.02
CA LEU A 290 -8.62 9.30 9.89
C LEU A 290 -7.73 10.41 9.37
N ILE A 291 -7.51 10.46 8.06
CA ILE A 291 -6.80 11.55 7.37
C ILE A 291 -7.51 12.90 7.61
N ARG A 292 -8.83 12.94 7.49
CA ARG A 292 -9.61 14.17 7.77
C ARG A 292 -9.56 14.54 9.25
N GLU A 293 -9.62 13.55 10.13
CA GLU A 293 -9.51 13.73 11.58
C GLU A 293 -8.14 14.28 11.98
N LEU A 294 -7.04 13.70 11.50
CA LEU A 294 -5.67 14.19 11.72
C LEU A 294 -5.50 15.63 11.27
N ASN A 295 -6.05 16.01 10.11
CA ASN A 295 -6.03 17.41 9.65
C ASN A 295 -6.86 18.34 10.55
N GLY A 296 -8.03 17.88 11.01
CA GLY A 296 -8.86 18.63 11.94
C GLY A 296 -8.17 18.86 13.28
N MET A 297 -7.40 17.87 13.76
CA MET A 297 -6.60 17.97 14.98
C MET A 297 -5.46 18.96 14.82
N ASP A 298 -4.68 18.93 13.74
CA ASP A 298 -3.60 19.92 13.51
C ASP A 298 -4.15 21.36 13.49
N ALA A 299 -5.30 21.58 12.85
CA ALA A 299 -5.94 22.90 12.79
C ALA A 299 -6.48 23.37 14.14
N THR A 300 -7.03 22.46 14.95
CA THR A 300 -7.49 22.76 16.32
C THR A 300 -6.29 23.03 17.24
N PHE A 301 -5.24 22.23 17.09
CA PHE A 301 -4.01 22.36 17.84
C PHE A 301 -3.33 23.72 17.57
N SER A 302 -3.17 24.10 16.30
CA SER A 302 -2.61 25.39 15.90
C SER A 302 -3.41 26.58 16.45
N ARG A 303 -4.75 26.54 16.33
CA ARG A 303 -5.63 27.59 16.88
C ARG A 303 -5.52 27.70 18.40
N SER A 304 -5.48 26.56 19.08
CA SER A 304 -5.35 26.53 20.53
C SER A 304 -3.99 27.06 20.98
N LEU A 305 -2.92 26.68 20.29
CA LEU A 305 -1.56 27.17 20.55
C LEU A 305 -1.48 28.70 20.42
N SER A 306 -2.03 29.27 19.35
CA SER A 306 -2.10 30.72 19.14
C SER A 306 -2.89 31.41 20.25
N ALA A 307 -4.07 30.88 20.62
CA ALA A 307 -4.89 31.45 21.70
C ALA A 307 -4.16 31.44 23.05
N HIS A 308 -3.33 30.43 23.29
CA HIS A 308 -2.50 30.32 24.50
C HIS A 308 -1.31 31.27 24.47
N ALA A 309 -0.63 31.42 23.33
CA ALA A 309 0.41 32.43 23.16
C ALA A 309 -0.13 33.85 23.46
N ASP A 310 -1.31 34.18 22.93
CA ASP A 310 -2.00 35.45 23.21
C ASP A 310 -2.41 35.61 24.67
N ALA A 311 -2.78 34.52 25.35
CA ALA A 311 -3.12 34.54 26.77
C ALA A 311 -1.89 34.77 27.65
N ILE A 312 -0.76 34.13 27.32
CA ILE A 312 0.53 34.37 27.99
C ILE A 312 0.94 35.83 27.81
N HIS A 313 0.89 36.34 26.57
CA HIS A 313 1.23 37.73 26.26
C HIS A 313 0.39 38.73 27.06
N ARG A 314 -0.94 38.54 27.12
CA ARG A 314 -1.82 39.39 27.94
C ARG A 314 -1.47 39.35 29.43
N LYS A 315 -1.18 38.17 29.98
CA LYS A 315 -0.75 38.06 31.38
C LYS A 315 0.58 38.75 31.66
N ILE A 316 1.50 38.81 30.70
CA ILE A 316 2.74 39.58 30.82
C ILE A 316 2.40 41.08 30.92
N LEU A 317 1.54 41.57 30.02
CA LEU A 317 1.09 42.97 30.03
C LEU A 317 0.38 43.34 31.33
N ASP A 318 -0.55 42.50 31.82
CA ASP A 318 -1.29 42.75 33.05
C ASP A 318 -0.36 42.84 34.27
N VAL A 319 0.62 41.94 34.36
CA VAL A 319 1.64 42.01 35.42
C VAL A 319 2.46 43.28 35.29
N GLY A 320 2.86 43.66 34.07
CA GLY A 320 3.54 44.93 33.83
C GLY A 320 2.80 46.16 34.29
N VAL A 321 1.51 46.24 33.98
CA VAL A 321 0.66 47.36 34.37
C VAL A 321 0.56 47.43 35.89
N LEU A 322 0.30 46.30 36.57
CA LEU A 322 0.26 46.24 38.04
C LEU A 322 1.58 46.70 38.66
N LEU A 323 2.71 46.33 38.05
CA LEU A 323 4.02 46.77 38.49
C LEU A 323 4.22 48.28 38.34
N GLY A 324 3.88 48.83 37.18
CA GLY A 324 3.94 50.28 36.94
C GLY A 324 3.02 51.10 37.84
N GLU A 325 1.94 50.51 38.36
CA GLU A 325 1.08 51.14 39.37
C GLU A 325 1.72 51.12 40.76
N THR A 326 2.31 49.98 41.18
CA THR A 326 2.95 49.87 42.51
C THR A 326 4.14 50.80 42.70
N VAL A 327 4.97 50.99 41.67
CA VAL A 327 6.12 51.92 41.69
C VAL A 327 5.69 53.39 41.83
N LYS A 328 4.47 53.75 41.43
CA LYS A 328 3.98 55.14 41.57
C LYS A 328 3.46 55.48 42.96
N THR A 329 3.24 54.49 43.81
CA THR A 329 2.61 54.66 45.13
C THR A 329 3.59 54.70 46.30
N ASP A 330 4.85 54.33 46.08
CA ASP A 330 5.96 54.46 47.04
C ASP A 330 6.84 55.69 46.72
#